data_AF-A0A5B7H6S6-F1
#
_entry.id   AF-A0A5B7H6S6-F1
#
_cell.length_a   1.000
_cell.length_b   1.000
_cell.length_c   1.000
_cell.angle_alpha   90.00
_cell.angle_beta   90.00
_cell.angle_gamma   90.00
#
_symmetry.space_group_name_H-M   'P 1'
#
loop_
_entity.id
_entity.type
_entity.pdbx_description
1 polymer ?
#
loop_
_entity_poly.entity_id
_entity_poly.type
_entity_poly.pdbx_seq_one_letter_code
_entity_poly.pdbx_strand_id
1 'polypeptide(L)'
;MTEFATVMIILWTIHWPVPGTVDDLVTAIETYLQRKLATCDVYLIFDRYNPLSTKGCTRRHKSSKTATGPYHFTASSQLPSQSVYLSIVDNKIQIIEVICDALLERFQEKTTQTKLVITGPDPVLNEIQAETLTKRSDCDT
;
A
#
# COMPACT_ATOMS: atom_id res chain seq x y z
N MET A 1 -0.86 -26.82 -10.00
CA MET A 1 0.08 -26.06 -9.16
C MET A 1 -0.28 -24.60 -9.39
N THR A 2 -1.01 -23.97 -8.47
CA THR A 2 -1.44 -22.58 -8.60
C THR A 2 -0.21 -21.70 -8.44
N GLU A 3 0.14 -20.94 -9.46
CA GLU A 3 1.26 -20.01 -9.41
C GLU A 3 0.85 -18.78 -8.58
N PHE A 4 1.74 -18.30 -7.72
CA PHE A 4 1.49 -17.11 -6.90
C PHE A 4 2.62 -16.10 -7.08
N ALA A 5 2.28 -14.81 -7.04
CA ALA A 5 3.21 -13.71 -7.13
C ALA A 5 3.20 -12.89 -5.84
N THR A 6 4.38 -12.73 -5.24
CA THR A 6 4.58 -11.79 -4.13
C THR A 6 5.05 -10.46 -4.67
N VAL A 7 4.24 -9.42 -4.46
CA VAL A 7 4.55 -8.05 -4.90
C VAL A 7 5.00 -7.25 -3.69
N MET A 8 6.32 -7.11 -3.55
CA MET A 8 6.96 -6.20 -2.61
C MET A 8 7.43 -4.95 -3.37
N ILE A 9 7.64 -3.82 -2.68
CA ILE A 9 8.33 -2.65 -3.26
C ILE A 9 7.51 -1.96 -4.37
N ILE A 10 6.18 -2.10 -4.36
CA ILE A 10 5.28 -1.54 -5.40
C ILE A 10 5.43 -0.01 -5.54
N LEU A 11 5.69 0.69 -4.43
CA LEU A 11 5.92 2.15 -4.37
C LEU A 11 7.18 2.62 -5.12
N TRP A 12 8.11 1.72 -5.43
CA TRP A 12 9.32 2.02 -6.22
C TRP A 12 9.27 1.43 -7.63
N THR A 13 8.34 0.51 -7.87
CA THR A 13 8.23 -0.22 -9.15
C THR A 13 7.26 0.49 -10.09
N ILE A 14 6.18 1.04 -9.55
CA ILE A 14 5.19 1.76 -10.32
C ILE A 14 5.65 3.19 -10.55
N HIS A 15 5.46 3.67 -11.78
CA HIS A 15 5.82 5.03 -12.14
C HIS A 15 5.10 6.01 -11.21
N TRP A 16 5.88 6.89 -10.59
CA TRP A 16 5.37 7.89 -9.67
C TRP A 16 4.75 9.03 -10.48
N PRO A 17 3.43 9.25 -10.44
CA PRO A 17 2.77 10.21 -11.32
C PRO A 17 3.09 11.63 -10.84
N VAL A 18 4.10 12.27 -11.43
CA VAL A 18 4.44 13.67 -11.20
C VAL A 18 4.51 14.40 -12.55
N PRO A 19 3.61 15.36 -12.82
CA PRO A 19 2.49 15.79 -11.97
C PRO A 19 1.38 14.74 -11.87
N GLY A 20 0.68 14.65 -10.72
CA GLY A 20 -0.39 13.68 -10.49
C GLY A 20 -0.94 13.72 -9.05
N THR A 21 -1.94 12.89 -8.78
CA THR A 21 -2.64 12.74 -7.49
C THR A 21 -2.39 11.37 -6.86
N VAL A 22 -2.80 11.20 -5.59
CA VAL A 22 -2.79 9.88 -4.93
C VAL A 22 -3.69 8.89 -5.67
N ASP A 23 -4.82 9.33 -6.20
CA ASP A 23 -5.72 8.47 -6.97
C ASP A 23 -5.08 7.95 -8.27
N ASP A 24 -4.28 8.77 -8.96
CA ASP A 24 -3.53 8.34 -10.15
C ASP A 24 -2.54 7.21 -9.80
N LEU A 25 -1.89 7.31 -8.65
CA LEU A 25 -0.99 6.28 -8.14
C LEU A 25 -1.75 5.00 -7.80
N VAL A 26 -2.89 5.11 -7.10
CA VAL A 26 -3.76 3.96 -6.78
C VAL A 26 -4.24 3.27 -8.04
N THR A 27 -4.64 4.04 -9.06
CA THR A 27 -5.11 3.51 -10.35
C THR A 27 -3.99 2.77 -11.11
N ALA A 28 -2.76 3.29 -11.04
CA ALA A 28 -1.60 2.61 -11.62
C ALA A 28 -1.29 1.29 -10.88
N ILE A 29 -1.38 1.29 -9.55
CA ILE A 29 -1.26 0.08 -8.70
C ILE A 29 -2.32 -0.95 -9.05
N GLU A 30 -3.57 -0.54 -9.09
CA GLU A 30 -4.70 -1.38 -9.44
C GLU A 30 -4.50 -2.03 -10.81
N THR A 31 -4.15 -1.24 -11.83
CA THR A 31 -3.90 -1.75 -13.19
C THR A 31 -2.78 -2.80 -13.22
N TYR A 32 -1.72 -2.57 -12.43
CA TYR A 32 -0.63 -3.55 -12.30
C TYR A 32 -1.11 -4.85 -11.63
N LEU A 33 -1.85 -4.74 -10.53
CA LEU A 33 -2.37 -5.89 -9.79
C LEU A 33 -3.36 -6.71 -10.62
N GLN A 34 -4.27 -6.05 -11.36
CA GLN A 34 -5.21 -6.73 -12.24
C GLN A 34 -4.52 -7.59 -13.30
N ARG A 35 -3.44 -7.09 -13.91
CA ARG A 35 -2.64 -7.85 -14.88
C ARG A 35 -2.01 -9.08 -14.26
N LYS A 36 -1.57 -9.00 -13.00
CA LYS A 36 -1.00 -10.14 -12.27
C LYS A 36 -2.08 -11.14 -11.85
N LEU A 37 -3.19 -10.64 -11.32
CA LEU A 37 -4.36 -11.44 -10.94
C LEU A 37 -4.95 -12.20 -12.13
N ALA A 38 -4.84 -11.70 -13.36
CA ALA A 38 -5.27 -12.46 -14.54
C ALA A 38 -4.50 -13.79 -14.75
N THR A 39 -3.35 -13.97 -14.08
CA THR A 39 -2.44 -15.10 -14.31
C THR A 39 -2.10 -15.90 -13.04
N CYS A 40 -2.17 -15.28 -11.87
CA CYS A 40 -1.70 -15.88 -10.62
C CYS A 40 -2.38 -15.25 -9.40
N ASP A 41 -2.31 -15.93 -8.26
CA ASP A 41 -2.69 -15.34 -6.98
C ASP A 41 -1.66 -14.29 -6.57
N VAL A 42 -2.11 -13.15 -6.02
CA VAL A 42 -1.24 -12.02 -5.71
C VAL A 42 -1.21 -11.74 -4.20
N TYR A 43 -0.01 -11.65 -3.66
CA TYR A 43 0.26 -11.24 -2.29
C TYR A 43 0.95 -9.87 -2.32
N LEU A 44 0.18 -8.80 -2.08
CA LEU A 44 0.69 -7.45 -1.93
C LEU A 44 1.19 -7.24 -0.50
N ILE A 45 2.51 -7.14 -0.35
CA ILE A 45 3.15 -7.04 0.96
C ILE A 45 3.78 -5.67 1.15
N PHE A 46 3.24 -4.90 2.10
CA PHE A 46 3.84 -3.66 2.58
C PHE A 46 4.73 -3.92 3.80
N ASP A 47 5.86 -3.23 3.86
CA ASP A 47 6.76 -3.33 5.02
C ASP A 47 6.07 -2.74 6.26
N ARG A 48 6.08 -3.47 7.38
CA ARG A 48 5.47 -3.00 8.63
C ARG A 48 6.40 -1.95 9.24
N TYR A 49 6.05 -0.69 9.08
CA TYR A 49 6.75 0.41 9.74
C TYR A 49 6.44 0.40 11.24
N ASN A 50 7.19 -0.40 12.01
CA ASN A 50 7.08 -0.41 13.47
C ASN A 50 7.58 0.93 14.04
N PRO A 51 6.71 1.76 14.66
CA PRO A 51 7.09 3.07 15.18
C PRO A 51 8.13 2.99 16.31
N LEU A 52 8.26 1.83 16.97
CA LEU A 52 9.25 1.56 18.03
C LEU A 52 10.54 0.89 17.51
N SER A 53 10.66 0.67 16.20
CA SER A 53 11.92 0.19 15.62
C SER A 53 13.03 1.25 15.81
N THR A 54 14.26 0.83 16.10
CA THR A 54 15.45 1.70 16.16
C THR A 54 15.60 2.56 14.90
N LYS A 55 15.13 2.08 13.74
CA LYS A 55 15.09 2.81 12.47
C LYS A 55 13.96 3.86 12.40
N GLY A 56 12.83 3.63 13.09
CA GLY A 56 11.74 4.58 13.25
C GLY A 56 12.11 5.72 14.19
N CYS A 57 12.68 5.40 15.35
CA CYS A 57 13.13 6.41 16.34
C CYS A 57 14.19 7.36 15.77
N THR A 58 15.20 6.84 15.07
CA THR A 58 16.28 7.69 14.50
C THR A 58 15.81 8.59 13.35
N ARG A 59 14.79 8.20 12.57
CA ARG A 59 14.20 9.03 11.51
C ARG A 59 13.22 10.07 12.04
N ARG A 60 12.44 9.74 13.07
CA ARG A 60 11.53 10.69 13.74
C ARG A 60 12.27 11.86 14.40
N HIS A 61 13.52 11.65 14.81
CA HIS A 61 14.38 12.74 15.29
C HIS A 61 14.93 13.66 14.19
N LYS A 62 14.97 13.23 12.91
CA LYS A 62 15.44 14.08 11.80
C LYS A 62 14.37 15.04 11.25
N SER A 63 13.08 14.77 11.47
CA SER A 63 11.99 15.67 11.03
C SER A 63 11.88 16.94 11.88
N SER A 64 12.56 17.03 13.03
CA SER A 64 12.45 18.19 13.94
C SER A 64 13.10 19.49 13.43
N LYS A 65 13.80 19.48 12.28
CA LYS A 65 14.49 20.68 11.75
C LYS A 65 13.82 21.31 10.54
N THR A 66 12.82 20.66 9.93
CA THR A 66 12.06 21.18 8.77
C THR A 66 10.62 20.67 8.84
N ALA A 67 9.98 20.87 10.00
CA ALA A 67 8.65 20.35 10.28
C ALA A 67 7.56 21.10 9.48
N THR A 68 7.42 20.81 8.19
CA THR A 68 6.08 20.63 7.65
C THR A 68 5.52 19.41 8.38
N GLY A 69 4.41 19.58 9.10
CA GLY A 69 3.76 18.47 9.81
C GLY A 69 3.41 17.31 8.86
N PRO A 70 2.97 16.15 9.39
CA PRO A 70 2.48 15.08 8.55
C PRO A 70 1.47 15.66 7.56
N TYR A 71 1.66 15.38 6.27
CA TYR A 71 0.69 15.81 5.27
C TYR A 71 -0.64 15.10 5.60
N HIS A 72 -1.77 15.80 5.54
CA HIS A 72 -3.07 15.13 5.59
C HIS A 72 -3.45 14.76 4.16
N PHE A 73 -2.94 13.63 3.67
CA PHE A 73 -3.25 13.20 2.31
C PHE A 73 -4.68 12.67 2.21
N THR A 74 -5.41 13.21 1.25
CA THR A 74 -6.65 12.66 0.71
C THR A 74 -6.39 12.08 -0.68
N ALA A 75 -7.28 11.25 -1.22
CA ALA A 75 -7.16 10.70 -2.57
C ALA A 75 -6.95 11.79 -3.66
N SER A 76 -7.55 12.97 -3.45
CA SER A 76 -7.44 14.14 -4.33
C SER A 76 -6.20 15.02 -4.11
N SER A 77 -5.37 14.72 -3.11
CA SER A 77 -4.18 15.51 -2.80
C SER A 77 -3.13 15.36 -3.91
N GLN A 78 -2.49 16.47 -4.27
CA GLN A 78 -1.35 16.42 -5.19
C GLN A 78 -0.23 15.58 -4.59
N LEU A 79 0.33 14.69 -5.41
CA LEU A 79 1.41 13.82 -5.02
C LEU A 79 2.72 14.64 -5.00
N PRO A 80 3.38 14.82 -3.85
CA PRO A 80 4.71 15.42 -3.84
C PRO A 80 5.72 14.44 -4.48
N SER A 81 6.93 14.91 -4.74
CA SER A 81 7.96 14.06 -5.35
C SER A 81 8.24 12.81 -4.51
N GLN A 82 8.50 11.68 -5.18
CA GLN A 82 8.70 10.37 -4.56
C GLN A 82 9.78 10.40 -3.46
N SER A 83 10.86 11.17 -3.65
CA SER A 83 11.96 11.29 -2.69
C SER A 83 11.56 12.05 -1.43
N VAL A 84 10.78 13.12 -1.56
CA VAL A 84 10.23 13.87 -0.42
C VAL A 84 9.27 12.96 0.35
N TYR A 85 8.42 12.24 -0.38
CA TYR A 85 7.44 11.32 0.19
C TYR A 85 8.07 10.19 1.00
N LEU A 86 8.99 9.43 0.38
CA LEU A 86 9.60 8.24 0.97
C LEU A 86 10.73 8.56 1.98
N SER A 87 10.95 9.83 2.30
CA SER A 87 11.93 10.24 3.33
C SER A 87 11.34 10.22 4.74
N ILE A 88 10.03 10.47 4.87
CA ILE A 88 9.32 10.63 6.15
C ILE A 88 8.52 9.34 6.45
N VAL A 89 8.74 8.74 7.62
CA VAL A 89 8.09 7.46 7.99
C VAL A 89 6.57 7.63 8.13
N ASP A 90 6.11 8.69 8.79
CA ASP A 90 4.68 8.91 9.02
C ASP A 90 3.91 9.07 7.68
N ASN A 91 4.49 9.74 6.68
CA ASN A 91 3.91 9.82 5.34
C ASN A 91 3.79 8.42 4.69
N LYS A 92 4.82 7.57 4.83
CA LYS A 92 4.76 6.21 4.26
C LYS A 92 3.63 5.38 4.85
N ILE A 93 3.43 5.47 6.16
CA ILE A 93 2.34 4.75 6.83
C ILE A 93 1.01 5.21 6.24
N GLN A 94 0.80 6.53 6.18
CA GLN A 94 -0.45 7.10 5.70
C GLN A 94 -0.78 6.77 4.24
N ILE A 95 0.20 6.77 3.31
CA ILE A 95 -0.11 6.34 1.92
C ILE A 95 -0.37 4.86 1.81
N ILE A 96 0.29 4.04 2.63
CA ILE A 96 0.02 2.61 2.65
C ILE A 96 -1.41 2.39 3.11
N GLU A 97 -1.88 3.12 4.12
CA GLU A 97 -3.28 3.14 4.56
C GLU A 97 -4.21 3.54 3.41
N VAL A 98 -3.98 4.72 2.79
CA VAL A 98 -4.83 5.22 1.70
C VAL A 98 -4.85 4.26 0.50
N ILE A 99 -3.71 3.68 0.13
CA ILE A 99 -3.64 2.68 -0.95
C ILE A 99 -4.39 1.42 -0.55
N CYS A 100 -4.19 0.91 0.66
CA CYS A 100 -4.88 -0.30 1.12
C CYS A 100 -6.39 -0.09 1.11
N ASP A 101 -6.88 0.99 1.72
CA ASP A 101 -8.31 1.30 1.80
C ASP A 101 -8.92 1.44 0.39
N ALA A 102 -8.27 2.19 -0.49
CA ALA A 102 -8.75 2.39 -1.86
C ALA A 102 -8.71 1.08 -2.69
N LEU A 103 -7.69 0.24 -2.52
CA LEU A 103 -7.64 -1.06 -3.20
C LEU A 103 -8.70 -2.01 -2.66
N LEU A 104 -8.93 -2.04 -1.34
CA LEU A 104 -9.97 -2.88 -0.74
C LEU A 104 -11.34 -2.50 -1.30
N GLU A 105 -11.67 -1.21 -1.36
CA GLU A 105 -12.92 -0.71 -1.96
C GLU A 105 -13.03 -1.09 -3.44
N ARG A 106 -11.99 -0.80 -4.24
CA ARG A 106 -12.01 -1.02 -5.70
C ARG A 106 -12.02 -2.50 -6.10
N PHE A 107 -11.41 -3.39 -5.31
CA PHE A 107 -11.40 -4.83 -5.57
C PHE A 107 -12.57 -5.58 -4.93
N GLN A 108 -13.26 -5.00 -3.95
CA GLN A 108 -14.46 -5.62 -3.36
C GLN A 108 -15.57 -5.78 -4.40
N GLU A 109 -15.74 -4.82 -5.31
CA GLU A 109 -16.74 -4.87 -6.39
C GLU A 109 -16.28 -5.66 -7.62
N LYS A 110 -15.05 -6.19 -7.61
CA LYS A 110 -14.46 -6.89 -8.77
C LYS A 110 -14.32 -8.38 -8.46
N THR A 111 -15.18 -9.19 -9.08
CA THR A 111 -14.95 -10.64 -9.16
C THR A 111 -13.58 -10.90 -9.80
N THR A 112 -12.67 -11.47 -9.03
CA THR A 112 -11.40 -12.03 -9.51
C THR A 112 -11.42 -13.53 -9.30
N GLN A 113 -11.04 -14.28 -10.33
CA GLN A 113 -10.96 -15.75 -10.28
C GLN A 113 -9.80 -16.22 -9.39
N THR A 114 -8.78 -15.37 -9.26
CA THR A 114 -7.57 -15.53 -8.44
C THR A 114 -7.67 -14.70 -7.17
N LYS A 115 -6.88 -15.08 -6.18
CA LYS A 115 -6.89 -14.49 -4.83
C LYS A 115 -5.97 -13.28 -4.75
N LEU A 116 -6.44 -12.21 -4.11
CA LEU A 116 -5.63 -11.05 -3.72
C LEU A 116 -5.51 -10.99 -2.20
N VAL A 117 -4.28 -11.02 -1.68
CA VAL A 117 -3.99 -10.81 -0.26
C VAL A 117 -3.23 -9.51 -0.09
N ILE A 118 -3.70 -8.64 0.79
CA ILE A 118 -3.08 -7.34 1.08
C ILE A 118 -2.65 -7.34 2.55
N THR A 119 -1.35 -7.15 2.81
CA THR A 119 -0.84 -6.89 4.16
C THR A 119 -0.83 -5.38 4.38
N GLY A 120 -1.68 -4.88 5.27
CA GLY A 120 -1.71 -3.46 5.63
C GLY A 120 -0.82 -3.11 6.82
N PRO A 121 -0.99 -1.92 7.40
CA PRO A 121 -0.42 -1.55 8.69
C PRO A 121 -1.09 -2.29 9.87
N ASP A 122 -2.31 -2.79 9.67
CA ASP A 122 -3.01 -3.70 10.61
C ASP A 122 -2.29 -5.07 10.65
N PRO A 123 -2.09 -5.68 11.84
CA PRO A 123 -1.58 -7.05 11.95
C PRO A 123 -2.43 -8.10 11.21
N VAL A 124 -3.71 -7.81 10.96
CA VAL A 124 -4.64 -8.74 10.31
C VAL A 124 -4.60 -8.59 8.78
N LEU A 125 -4.43 -9.72 8.09
CA LEU A 125 -4.39 -9.76 6.62
C LEU A 125 -5.79 -9.65 6.03
N ASN A 126 -5.93 -8.86 4.95
CA ASN A 126 -7.15 -8.80 4.18
C ASN A 126 -7.01 -9.67 2.92
N GLU A 127 -7.94 -10.59 2.73
CA GLU A 127 -8.01 -11.49 1.59
C GLU A 127 -9.28 -11.21 0.79
N ILE A 128 -9.14 -11.01 -0.53
CA ILE A 128 -10.23 -10.86 -1.46
C ILE A 128 -10.18 -12.04 -2.43
N GLN A 129 -11.27 -12.81 -2.47
CA GLN A 129 -11.49 -13.87 -3.46
C GLN A 129 -12.98 -13.96 -3.76
N ALA A 130 -13.36 -14.00 -5.04
CA ALA A 130 -14.76 -14.14 -5.48
C ALA A 130 -15.74 -13.20 -4.73
N GLU A 131 -15.42 -11.89 -4.69
CA GLU A 131 -16.23 -10.82 -4.04
C GLU A 131 -16.37 -10.95 -2.52
N THR A 132 -15.66 -11.91 -1.91
CA THR A 132 -15.68 -12.10 -0.46
C THR A 132 -14.42 -11.50 0.15
N LEU A 133 -14.59 -10.45 0.95
CA LEU A 133 -13.53 -9.91 1.80
C LEU A 133 -13.46 -10.72 3.11
N THR A 134 -12.36 -11.44 3.30
CA THR A 134 -12.09 -12.21 4.51
C THR A 134 -10.92 -11.60 5.27
N LYS A 135 -11.14 -11.29 6.55
CA LYS A 135 -10.05 -10.95 7.48
C LYS A 135 -9.45 -12.23 8.02
N ARG A 136 -8.16 -12.45 7.77
CA ARG A 136 -7.45 -13.65 8.21
C ARG A 136 -6.75 -13.41 9.54
N SER A 137 -7.41 -13.84 10.62
CA SER A 137 -6.90 -13.85 11.99
C SER A 137 -6.07 -15.10 12.34
N ASP A 138 -5.95 -16.04 11.42
CA ASP A 138 -5.14 -17.27 11.59
C ASP A 138 -3.64 -17.05 11.33
N CYS A 139 -3.28 -15.87 10.83
CA CYS A 139 -1.90 -15.44 10.60
C CYS A 139 -1.50 -14.28 11.52
N ASP A 140 -1.74 -14.43 12.84
CA ASP A 140 -1.05 -13.57 13.81
C ASP A 140 0.47 -13.75 13.64
N THR A 141 1.15 -12.65 13.33
CA THR A 141 2.59 -12.58 13.06
C THR A 141 3.23 -11.49 13.89
#